data_AF-A0A9W7CIQ2-F1
#
_entry.id   AF-A0A9W7CIQ2-F1
#
_cell.length_a   1.000
_cell.length_b   1.000
_cell.length_c   1.000
_cell.angle_alpha   90.00
_cell.angle_beta   90.00
_cell.angle_gamma   90.00
#
_symmetry.space_group_name_H-M   'P 1'
#
loop_
_entity.id
_entity.type
_entity.pdbx_description
1 polymer ?
#
loop_
_entity_poly.entity_id
_entity_poly.type
_entity_poly.pdbx_seq_one_letter_code
_entity_poly.pdbx_strand_id
1 'polypeptide(L)'
;MCAKLKAFPLEDRQDIRHAARAAGVSRYMVAEQLRQGLLKRRTGRIKSALTDDNKLRRVEYALSYLDDASRFFEPMLDVVHVDEKWFNADKDKRSYILLDGEEPPQRSRQSKRFIPKTMFLAAVARPR
;
A
#
# COMPACT_ATOMS: atom_id res chain seq x y z
N MET A 1 1.98 31.17 1.51
CA MET A 1 1.62 29.86 2.11
C MET A 1 2.54 28.73 1.65
N CYS A 2 2.60 28.39 0.35
CA CYS A 2 3.43 27.28 -0.16
C CYS A 2 4.92 27.39 0.18
N ALA A 3 5.49 28.61 0.16
CA ALA A 3 6.87 28.86 0.59
C ALA A 3 7.09 28.52 2.07
N LYS A 4 6.12 28.84 2.95
CA LYS A 4 6.18 28.47 4.37
C LYS A 4 6.10 26.96 4.53
N LEU A 5 5.21 26.27 3.81
CA LEU A 5 5.13 24.81 3.87
C LEU A 5 6.41 24.10 3.42
N LYS A 6 7.20 24.69 2.51
CA LYS A 6 8.49 24.14 2.07
C LYS A 6 9.57 24.21 3.16
N ALA A 7 9.44 25.13 4.12
CA ALA A 7 10.40 25.30 5.22
C ALA A 7 10.25 24.24 6.32
N PHE A 8 9.15 23.47 6.33
CA PHE A 8 8.91 22.41 7.31
C PHE A 8 9.09 21.02 6.70
N PRO A 9 9.57 20.05 7.49
CA PRO A 9 9.63 18.63 7.10
C PRO A 9 8.29 18.09 6.60
N LEU A 10 8.34 17.03 5.78
CA LEU A 10 7.14 16.37 5.27
C LEU A 10 6.32 15.73 6.40
N GLU A 11 6.97 15.26 7.45
CA GLU A 11 6.30 14.68 8.62
C GLU A 11 5.38 15.69 9.33
N ASP A 12 5.70 16.98 9.27
CA ASP A 12 4.95 18.05 9.94
C ASP A 12 3.80 18.63 9.09
N ARG A 13 3.52 18.04 7.91
CA ARG A 13 2.43 18.47 7.01
C ARG A 13 1.62 17.30 6.46
N GLN A 14 1.48 16.24 7.25
CA GLN A 14 0.74 15.01 6.90
C GLN A 14 -0.76 15.23 6.70
N ASP A 15 -1.37 16.14 7.47
CA ASP A 15 -2.78 16.46 7.36
C ASP A 15 -3.04 17.97 7.33
N ILE A 16 -4.30 18.35 7.06
CA ILE A 16 -4.73 19.74 6.92
C ILE A 16 -4.42 20.57 8.18
N ARG A 17 -4.52 19.98 9.38
CA ARG A 17 -4.29 20.71 10.63
C ARG A 17 -2.81 20.99 10.82
N HIS A 18 -1.97 19.98 10.62
CA HIS A 18 -0.52 20.11 10.73
C HIS A 18 0.02 21.09 9.69
N ALA A 19 -0.41 20.96 8.43
CA ALA A 19 -0.05 21.91 7.37
C ALA A 19 -0.53 23.34 7.67
N ALA A 20 -1.73 23.51 8.22
CA ALA A 20 -2.25 24.82 8.61
C ALA A 20 -1.40 25.46 9.71
N ARG A 21 -1.05 24.69 10.75
CA ARG A 21 -0.18 25.12 11.85
C ARG A 21 1.22 25.50 11.34
N ALA A 22 1.84 24.65 10.53
CA ALA A 22 3.16 24.90 9.95
C ALA A 22 3.17 26.16 9.08
N ALA A 23 2.14 26.37 8.26
CA ALA A 23 2.05 27.56 7.41
C ALA A 23 1.54 28.82 8.13
N GLY A 24 1.06 28.72 9.37
CA GLY A 24 0.43 29.81 10.11
C GLY A 24 -0.84 30.33 9.41
N VAL A 25 -1.66 29.43 8.87
CA VAL A 25 -2.89 29.75 8.12
C VAL A 25 -4.07 28.98 8.70
N SER A 26 -5.29 29.35 8.30
CA SER A 26 -6.49 28.60 8.66
C SER A 26 -6.56 27.23 7.96
N ARG A 27 -7.21 26.27 8.61
CA ARG A 27 -7.51 24.94 8.02
C ARG A 27 -8.30 25.05 6.72
N TYR A 28 -9.19 26.04 6.64
CA TYR A 28 -10.00 26.32 5.46
C TYR A 28 -9.12 26.66 4.25
N MET A 29 -8.13 27.54 4.40
CA MET A 29 -7.22 27.89 3.29
C MET A 29 -6.46 26.67 2.75
N VAL A 30 -6.01 25.77 3.62
CA VAL A 30 -5.34 24.53 3.19
C VAL A 30 -6.30 23.61 2.43
N ALA A 31 -7.54 23.45 2.92
CA ALA A 31 -8.56 22.64 2.27
C ALA A 31 -8.94 23.23 0.90
N GLU A 32 -9.06 24.55 0.80
CA GLU A 32 -9.36 25.24 -0.45
C GLU A 32 -8.23 25.10 -1.47
N GLN A 33 -6.97 25.24 -1.06
CA GLN A 33 -5.84 25.00 -1.96
C GLN A 33 -5.73 23.54 -2.43
N LEU A 34 -6.15 22.58 -1.61
CA LEU A 34 -6.29 21.18 -2.03
C LEU A 34 -7.42 21.02 -3.06
N ARG A 35 -8.56 21.68 -2.86
CA ARG A 35 -9.72 21.67 -3.78
C ARG A 35 -9.39 22.31 -5.13
N GLN A 36 -8.66 23.42 -5.10
CA GLN A 36 -8.15 24.13 -6.28
C GLN A 36 -6.96 23.42 -6.95
N GLY A 37 -6.43 22.34 -6.37
CA GLY A 37 -5.33 21.55 -6.93
C GLY A 37 -3.94 22.17 -6.80
N LEU A 38 -3.82 23.32 -6.12
CA LEU A 38 -2.56 24.00 -5.82
C LEU A 38 -1.70 23.20 -4.83
N LEU A 39 -2.35 22.47 -3.93
CA LEU A 39 -1.73 21.43 -3.11
C LEU A 39 -2.24 20.06 -3.55
N LYS A 40 -1.40 19.03 -3.42
CA LYS A 40 -1.76 17.66 -3.78
C LYS A 40 -1.49 16.71 -2.62
N ARG A 41 -2.47 15.87 -2.29
CA ARG A 41 -2.25 14.72 -1.43
C ARG A 41 -1.53 13.63 -2.22
N ARG A 42 -0.48 13.08 -1.62
CA ARG A 42 0.28 11.93 -2.11
C ARG A 42 0.51 10.99 -0.95
N THR A 43 0.40 9.69 -1.22
CA THR A 43 0.63 8.64 -0.24
C THR A 43 1.90 7.89 -0.61
N GLY A 44 2.84 7.83 0.32
CA GLY A 44 3.95 6.90 0.24
C GLY A 44 3.52 5.53 0.77
N ARG A 45 4.08 4.45 0.21
CA ARG A 45 3.98 3.11 0.81
C ARG A 45 5.34 2.75 1.38
N ILE A 46 5.35 2.15 2.56
CA ILE A 46 6.55 1.49 3.10
C ILE A 46 6.92 0.38 2.12
N LYS A 47 8.19 0.39 1.70
CA LYS A 47 8.79 -0.68 0.89
C LYS A 47 9.73 -1.47 1.79
N SER A 48 9.91 -2.75 1.49
CA SER A 48 10.93 -3.55 2.15
C SER A 48 12.30 -2.90 1.96
N ALA A 49 13.07 -2.79 3.03
CA ALA A 49 14.45 -2.35 2.96
C ALA A 49 15.30 -3.47 2.34
N LEU A 50 15.59 -3.37 1.04
CA LEU A 50 16.51 -4.27 0.36
C LEU A 50 17.93 -3.72 0.49
N THR A 51 18.85 -4.54 0.99
CA THR A 51 20.29 -4.27 0.91
C THR A 51 20.74 -4.24 -0.55
N ASP A 52 21.88 -3.62 -0.84
CA ASP A 52 22.40 -3.60 -2.22
C ASP A 52 22.73 -5.02 -2.72
N ASP A 53 23.21 -5.89 -1.84
CA ASP A 53 23.37 -7.32 -2.10
C ASP A 53 22.04 -8.01 -2.46
N ASN A 54 20.96 -7.76 -1.71
CA ASN A 54 19.63 -8.32 -2.04
C ASN A 54 19.14 -7.83 -3.41
N LYS A 55 19.45 -6.58 -3.79
CA LYS A 55 19.08 -6.05 -5.11
C LYS A 55 19.87 -6.75 -6.21
N LEU A 56 21.19 -6.89 -6.02
CA LEU A 56 22.07 -7.56 -6.97
C LEU A 56 21.63 -9.00 -7.21
N ARG A 57 21.45 -9.78 -6.13
CA ARG A 57 20.98 -11.17 -6.22
C ARG A 57 19.63 -11.32 -6.93
N ARG A 58 18.72 -10.36 -6.75
CA ARG A 58 17.42 -10.36 -7.47
C ARG A 58 17.59 -10.09 -8.95
N VAL A 59 18.53 -9.24 -9.34
CA VAL A 59 18.85 -8.97 -10.75
C VAL A 59 19.53 -10.19 -11.36
N GLU A 60 20.52 -10.76 -10.70
CA GLU A 60 21.20 -12.00 -11.13
C GLU A 60 20.20 -13.15 -11.31
N TYR A 61 19.30 -13.34 -10.35
CA TYR A 61 18.23 -14.33 -10.45
C TYR A 61 17.27 -14.05 -11.62
N ALA A 62 16.93 -12.80 -11.91
CA ALA A 62 16.10 -12.50 -13.08
C ALA A 62 16.85 -12.79 -14.38
N LEU A 63 18.14 -12.41 -14.45
CA LEU A 63 18.99 -12.62 -15.61
C LEU A 63 19.31 -14.09 -15.87
N SER A 64 19.29 -14.95 -14.85
CA SER A 64 19.49 -16.40 -15.06
C SER A 64 18.40 -17.05 -15.89
N TYR A 65 17.24 -16.40 -16.05
CA TYR A 65 16.17 -16.85 -16.94
C TYR A 65 16.23 -16.19 -18.32
N LEU A 66 17.19 -15.31 -18.60
CA LEU A 66 17.31 -14.67 -19.90
C LEU A 66 18.08 -15.59 -20.86
N ASP A 67 17.51 -15.89 -22.01
CA ASP A 67 18.26 -16.52 -23.09
C ASP A 67 19.13 -15.47 -23.80
N ASP A 68 20.44 -15.67 -23.79
CA ASP A 68 21.42 -14.73 -24.35
C ASP A 68 21.29 -14.56 -25.87
N ALA A 69 20.83 -15.59 -26.57
CA ALA A 69 20.70 -15.58 -28.02
C ALA A 69 19.42 -14.84 -28.46
N SER A 70 18.26 -15.27 -27.95
CA SER A 70 16.97 -14.69 -28.35
C SER A 70 16.61 -13.41 -27.59
N ARG A 71 17.27 -13.14 -26.46
CA ARG A 71 16.97 -12.04 -25.52
C ARG A 71 15.54 -12.11 -24.96
N PHE A 72 14.92 -13.28 -24.98
CA PHE A 72 13.67 -13.55 -24.31
C PHE A 72 13.90 -14.25 -22.97
N PHE A 73 13.00 -14.03 -22.02
CA PHE A 73 13.00 -14.78 -20.77
C PHE A 73 12.42 -16.18 -20.99
N GLU A 74 12.95 -17.16 -20.27
CA GLU A 74 12.42 -18.50 -20.21
C GLU A 74 10.95 -18.46 -19.78
N PRO A 75 10.07 -19.15 -20.52
CA PRO A 75 8.64 -19.10 -20.26
C PRO A 75 8.21 -19.85 -18.99
N MET A 76 9.13 -20.50 -18.27
CA MET A 76 8.89 -21.21 -17.00
C MET A 76 7.76 -22.24 -17.10
N LEU A 77 7.65 -22.95 -18.24
CA LEU A 77 6.53 -23.85 -18.54
C LEU A 77 6.49 -25.10 -17.66
N ASP A 78 7.62 -25.45 -17.07
CA ASP A 78 7.88 -26.58 -16.19
C ASP A 78 8.08 -26.17 -14.72
N VAL A 79 7.78 -24.91 -14.38
CA VAL A 79 7.92 -24.37 -13.02
C VAL A 79 6.57 -24.43 -12.30
N VAL A 80 6.60 -24.89 -11.04
CA VAL A 80 5.48 -24.82 -10.10
C VAL A 80 5.76 -23.73 -9.08
N HIS A 81 4.96 -22.68 -9.06
CA HIS A 81 5.07 -21.61 -8.08
C HIS A 81 4.28 -21.96 -6.82
N VAL A 82 4.93 -21.95 -5.66
CA VAL A 82 4.32 -22.27 -4.37
C VAL A 82 4.37 -21.04 -3.47
N ASP A 83 3.25 -20.70 -2.83
CA ASP A 83 3.16 -19.59 -1.90
C ASP A 83 2.22 -19.89 -0.72
N GLU A 84 2.53 -19.30 0.44
CA GLU A 84 1.70 -19.34 1.64
C GLU A 84 1.05 -17.98 1.88
N LYS A 85 -0.25 -17.99 2.16
CA LYS A 85 -0.99 -16.77 2.45
C LYS A 85 -1.94 -16.92 3.62
N TRP A 86 -1.83 -16.01 4.57
CA TRP A 86 -2.78 -15.86 5.67
C TRP A 86 -3.99 -15.02 5.25
N PHE A 87 -5.19 -15.60 5.35
CA PHE A 87 -6.45 -14.91 5.15
C PHE A 87 -7.11 -14.64 6.50
N ASN A 88 -7.40 -13.36 6.77
CA ASN A 88 -8.18 -12.99 7.95
C ASN A 88 -9.65 -13.34 7.70
N ALA A 89 -10.31 -13.96 8.68
CA ALA A 89 -11.74 -14.29 8.63
C ALA A 89 -12.63 -13.04 8.53
N ASP A 90 -12.09 -11.87 8.87
CA ASP A 90 -12.78 -10.59 8.76
C ASP A 90 -11.89 -9.48 8.22
N LYS A 91 -12.50 -8.45 7.64
CA LYS A 91 -11.84 -7.26 7.07
C LYS A 91 -11.98 -6.06 8.00
N ASP A 92 -10.97 -5.21 8.01
CA ASP A 92 -10.94 -3.99 8.84
C ASP A 92 -12.12 -3.05 8.56
N LYS A 93 -12.45 -2.87 7.29
CA LYS A 93 -13.56 -2.03 6.83
C LYS A 93 -14.54 -2.90 6.06
N ARG A 94 -15.82 -2.82 6.44
CA ARG A 94 -16.95 -3.38 5.70
C ARG A 94 -17.93 -2.26 5.37
N SER A 95 -18.47 -2.30 4.18
CA SER A 95 -19.56 -1.42 3.76
C SER A 95 -20.84 -2.23 3.74
N TYR A 96 -21.91 -1.62 4.25
CA TYR A 96 -23.25 -2.20 4.26
C TYR A 96 -24.17 -1.31 3.43
N ILE A 97 -25.08 -1.93 2.70
CA ILE A 97 -26.25 -1.24 2.15
C ILE A 97 -27.33 -1.41 3.21
N LEU A 98 -27.84 -0.29 3.72
CA LEU A 98 -28.79 -0.22 4.81
C LEU A 98 -30.03 0.53 4.33
N LEU A 99 -31.20 0.16 4.85
CA LEU A 99 -32.44 0.89 4.66
C LEU A 99 -32.48 2.14 5.56
N ASP A 100 -33.41 3.05 5.29
CA ASP A 100 -33.58 4.26 6.10
C ASP A 100 -33.97 3.89 7.54
N GLY A 101 -33.17 4.39 8.49
CA GLY A 101 -33.32 4.11 9.92
C GLY A 101 -32.58 2.86 10.42
N GLU A 102 -31.93 2.10 9.53
CA GLU A 102 -31.08 0.98 9.96
C GLU A 102 -29.68 1.45 10.36
N GLU A 103 -29.21 0.94 11.50
CA GLU A 103 -27.84 1.17 11.97
C GLU A 103 -26.93 0.00 11.55
N PRO A 104 -25.67 0.26 11.16
CA PRO A 104 -24.73 -0.79 10.85
C PRO A 104 -24.43 -1.64 12.09
N PRO A 105 -24.15 -2.94 11.92
CA PRO A 105 -23.84 -3.81 13.04
C PRO A 105 -22.57 -3.32 13.77
N GLN A 106 -22.65 -3.24 15.10
CA GLN A 106 -21.51 -2.88 15.93
C GLN A 106 -20.44 -3.97 15.86
N ARG A 107 -19.22 -3.59 15.48
CA ARG A 107 -18.07 -4.48 15.36
C ARG A 107 -16.91 -3.94 16.19
N SER A 108 -16.70 -4.52 17.38
CA SER A 108 -15.60 -4.16 18.28
C SER A 108 -14.62 -5.32 18.47
N ARG A 109 -13.33 -4.99 18.46
CA ARG A 109 -12.22 -5.88 18.84
C ARG A 109 -11.10 -5.02 19.42
N GLN A 110 -10.32 -5.58 20.35
CA GLN A 110 -9.17 -4.86 20.92
C GLN A 110 -8.03 -4.64 19.91
N SER A 111 -7.76 -5.62 19.03
CA SER A 111 -6.72 -5.51 18.00
C SER A 111 -7.01 -6.42 16.80
N LYS A 112 -6.55 -6.00 15.62
CA LYS A 112 -6.61 -6.78 14.37
C LYS A 112 -5.84 -8.10 14.45
N ARG A 113 -4.85 -8.18 15.35
CA ARG A 113 -4.05 -9.39 15.55
C ARG A 113 -4.89 -10.59 16.03
N PHE A 114 -6.00 -10.32 16.72
CA PHE A 114 -6.93 -11.33 17.23
C PHE A 114 -8.07 -11.68 16.26
N ILE A 115 -8.02 -11.21 15.01
CA ILE A 115 -8.93 -11.70 13.98
C ILE A 115 -8.47 -13.12 13.63
N PRO A 116 -9.35 -14.15 13.70
CA PRO A 116 -8.99 -15.51 13.30
C PRO A 116 -8.43 -15.52 11.88
N LYS A 117 -7.40 -16.34 11.65
CA LYS A 117 -6.73 -16.42 10.36
C LYS A 117 -6.63 -17.87 9.92
N THR A 118 -6.75 -18.07 8.62
CA THR A 118 -6.53 -19.36 7.98
C THR A 118 -5.36 -19.22 7.04
N MET A 119 -4.36 -20.10 7.17
CA MET A 119 -3.26 -20.18 6.20
C MET A 119 -3.72 -21.02 5.02
N PHE A 120 -3.44 -20.54 3.82
CA PHE A 120 -3.60 -21.29 2.59
C PHE A 120 -2.24 -21.44 1.94
N LEU A 121 -1.86 -22.68 1.66
CA LEU A 121 -0.75 -23.04 0.79
C LEU A 121 -1.32 -23.32 -0.59
N ALA A 122 -0.79 -22.66 -1.62
CA ALA A 122 -1.20 -22.87 -3.00
C ALA A 122 0.02 -23.14 -3.88
N ALA A 123 -0.12 -24.10 -4.78
CA ALA A 123 0.83 -24.37 -5.85
C ALA A 123 0.12 -24.11 -7.18
N VAL A 124 0.74 -23.30 -8.03
CA VAL A 124 0.22 -22.95 -9.36
C VAL A 124 1.26 -23.32 -10.41
N ALA A 125 0.82 -24.11 -11.38
CA ALA A 125 1.57 -24.48 -12.57
C ALA A 125 0.76 -24.09 -13.81
N ARG A 126 1.41 -24.06 -14.97
CA ARG A 126 0.70 -23.82 -16.23
C ARG A 126 -0.27 -24.98 -16.53
N PRO A 127 -1.54 -24.71 -16.91
CA PRO A 127 -2.45 -25.72 -17.43
C PRO A 127 -1.89 -26.41 -18.67
N ARG A 128 -2.15 -27.71 -18.82
CA ARG A 128 -1.79 -28.48 -20.03
C ARG A 128 -2.80 -28.27 -21.14
#